data_AF-A0A6V7IQ59-F1
#
_entry.id   AF-A0A6V7IQ59-F1
#
_cell.length_a   1.000
_cell.length_b   1.000
_cell.length_c   1.000
_cell.angle_alpha   90.00
_cell.angle_beta   90.00
_cell.angle_gamma   90.00
#
_symmetry.space_group_name_H-M   'P 1'
#
loop_
_entity.id
_entity.type
_entity.pdbx_description
1 polymer ?
#
loop_
_entity_poly.entity_id
_entity_poly.type
_entity_poly.pdbx_seq_one_letter_code
_entity_poly.pdbx_strand_id
1 'polypeptide(L)' 'EMRQFDYGTMKNLEIYGQSEPPGYNFSKITAPIAAFSSLRDDLATPL' A
#
# COMPACT_ATOMS: atom_id res chain seq x y z
N GLU A 1 3.83 -6.23 -2.14
CA GLU A 1 3.60 -4.85 -2.62
C GLU A 1 2.51 -4.19 -1.80
N MET A 2 2.59 -2.87 -1.60
CA MET A 2 1.53 -2.07 -0.98
C MET A 2 0.50 -1.68 -2.04
N ARG A 3 -0.71 -2.24 -1.93
CA ARG A 3 -1.81 -2.07 -2.87
C ARG A 3 -3.13 -1.91 -2.13
N GLN A 4 -4.16 -1.47 -2.84
CA GLN A 4 -5.52 -1.45 -2.31
C GLN A 4 -6.02 -2.88 -2.04
N PHE A 5 -7.11 -3.02 -1.28
CA PHE A 5 -7.64 -4.34 -0.94
C PHE A 5 -8.15 -5.07 -2.18
N ASP A 6 -7.94 -6.38 -2.23
CA ASP A 6 -8.40 -7.22 -3.32
C ASP A 6 -9.79 -7.78 -3.01
N TYR A 7 -10.82 -7.24 -3.67
CA TYR A 7 -12.19 -7.70 -3.52
C TYR A 7 -12.56 -8.81 -4.53
N GLY A 8 -11.61 -9.27 -5.33
CA GLY A 8 -11.84 -10.16 -6.46
C GLY A 8 -12.32 -9.42 -7.72
N THR A 9 -12.14 -10.04 -8.89
CA THR A 9 -12.24 -9.40 -10.21
C THR A 9 -13.47 -8.54 -10.43
N MET A 10 -14.68 -9.07 -10.15
CA MET A 10 -15.94 -8.35 -10.40
C MET A 10 -16.07 -7.11 -9.52
N LYS A 11 -15.73 -7.23 -8.24
CA LYS A 11 -15.84 -6.13 -7.29
C LYS A 11 -14.71 -5.12 -7.46
N ASN A 12 -13.52 -5.56 -7.86
CA ASN A 12 -12.41 -4.67 -8.24
C ASN A 12 -12.76 -3.85 -9.48
N LEU A 13 -13.41 -4.43 -10.50
CA LEU A 13 -13.87 -3.67 -11.67
C LEU A 13 -14.89 -2.59 -11.29
N GLU A 14 -15.82 -2.90 -10.37
CA GLU A 14 -16.81 -1.95 -9.88
C GLU A 14 -16.18 -0.80 -9.07
N ILE A 15 -15.23 -1.11 -8.16
CA ILE A 15 -14.65 -0.13 -7.24
C ILE A 15 -13.49 0.63 -7.88
N TYR A 16 -12.62 -0.05 -8.62
CA TYR A 16 -11.35 0.49 -9.13
C TYR A 16 -11.35 0.71 -10.64
N GLY A 17 -12.33 0.18 -11.39
CA GLY A 17 -12.34 0.24 -12.85
C GLY A 17 -11.33 -0.72 -13.52
N GLN A 18 -10.73 -1.63 -12.76
CA GLN A 18 -9.75 -2.62 -13.26
C GLN A 18 -9.85 -3.93 -12.46
N SER A 19 -9.44 -5.05 -13.06
CA SER A 19 -9.58 -6.39 -12.46
C SER A 19 -8.68 -6.63 -11.24
N GLU A 20 -7.52 -5.98 -11.22
CA GLU A 20 -6.53 -6.08 -10.14
C GLU A 20 -6.55 -4.82 -9.27
N PRO A 21 -6.33 -4.91 -7.95
CA PRO A 21 -6.28 -3.73 -7.10
C PRO A 21 -5.04 -2.88 -7.43
N PRO A 22 -5.20 -1.55 -7.56
CA PRO A 22 -4.08 -0.67 -7.91
C PRO A 22 -3.06 -0.56 -6.76
N GLY A 23 -1.79 -0.40 -7.13
CA GLY A 23 -0.70 -0.09 -6.21
C GLY A 23 -0.73 1.36 -5.72
N TYR A 24 -0.20 1.61 -4.53
CA TYR A 24 0.01 2.99 -4.05
C TYR A 24 1.30 3.57 -4.64
N ASN A 25 1.20 4.72 -5.30
CA ASN A 25 2.39 5.42 -5.82
C ASN A 25 2.99 6.32 -4.73
N PHE A 26 4.06 5.85 -4.08
CA PHE A 26 4.74 6.59 -3.02
C PHE A 26 5.42 7.89 -3.47
N SER A 27 5.72 8.07 -4.77
CA SER A 27 6.28 9.34 -5.25
C SER A 27 5.28 10.51 -5.17
N LYS A 28 3.99 10.21 -4.97
CA LYS A 28 2.96 11.22 -4.71
C LYS A 28 2.93 11.71 -3.26
N ILE A 29 3.68 11.10 -2.35
CA ILE A 29 3.79 11.56 -0.97
C ILE A 29 4.77 12.73 -0.94
N THR A 30 4.25 13.95 -0.82
CA THR A 30 5.04 15.19 -0.82
C THR A 30 5.18 15.83 0.55
N ALA A 31 4.46 15.32 1.56
CA ALA A 31 4.58 15.81 2.93
C ALA A 31 5.97 15.46 3.51
N PRO A 32 6.61 16.34 4.30
CA PRO A 32 7.81 15.98 5.05
C PRO A 32 7.54 14.84 6.03
N ILE A 33 8.39 13.81 6.04
CA ILE A 33 8.24 12.62 6.88
C ILE A 33 9.48 12.44 7.76
N ALA A 34 9.26 12.21 9.05
CA ALA A 34 10.23 11.63 9.95
C ALA A 34 9.78 10.20 10.30
N ALA A 35 10.62 9.21 10.03
CA ALA A 35 10.35 7.80 10.34
C ALA A 35 11.21 7.36 11.52
N PHE A 36 10.62 6.61 12.45
CA PHE A 36 11.31 6.00 13.59
C PHE A 36 11.02 4.49 13.58
N SER A 37 12.03 3.68 13.83
CA SER A 37 11.93 2.22 13.86
C SER A 37 12.75 1.63 15.00
N SER A 38 12.45 0.39 15.38
CA SER A 38 13.16 -0.36 16.42
C SER A 38 13.71 -1.67 15.87
N LEU A 39 14.86 -2.11 16.40
CA LEU A 39 15.50 -3.36 15.99
C LEU A 39 14.72 -4.63 16.38
N ARG A 40 13.77 -4.53 17.31
CA ARG A 40 12.91 -5.66 17.71
C ARG A 40 11.43 -5.43 17.39
N ASP A 41 11.15 -4.65 16.35
CA ASP A 41 9.80 -4.59 15.79
C ASP A 41 9.64 -5.73 14.78
N ASP A 42 8.84 -6.74 15.13
CA ASP A 42 8.61 -7.93 14.30
C ASP A 42 7.64 -7.67 13.13
N LEU A 43 6.96 -6.51 13.11
CA LEU A 43 6.01 -6.14 12.06
C LEU A 43 6.61 -5.13 11.09
N ALA A 44 7.30 -4.11 11.62
CA ALA A 44 7.93 -3.04 10.86
C ALA A 44 9.46 -3.09 10.97
N THR A 45 10.02 -4.28 10.73
CA THR A 45 11.46 -4.52 10.83
C THR A 45 12.25 -3.66 9.83
N PRO A 46 13.37 -3.03 10.23
CA PRO A 46 14.24 -2.32 9.32
C PRO A 46 14.78 -3.24 8.21
N LEU A 47 14.78 -2.76 6.96
CA LEU A 47 15.38 -3.45 5.80
C LEU A 47 16.91 -3.36 5.80
#